data_AF-A0A3N2PK29-F1
#
_entry.id   AF-A0A3N2PK29-F1
#
_cell.length_a   1.000
_cell.length_b   1.000
_cell.length_c   1.000
_cell.angle_alpha   90.00
_cell.angle_beta   90.00
_cell.angle_gamma   90.00
#
_symmetry.space_group_name_H-M   'P 1'
#
loop_
_entity.id
_entity.type
_entity.pdbx_description
1 polymer ?
#
loop_
_entity_poly.entity_id
_entity_poly.type
_entity_poly.pdbx_seq_one_letter_code
_entity_poly.pdbx_strand_id
1 'polypeptide(L)'
;MARRGPKPRAHHGHDEIAPVDDDPERRPADAGSGPARRGVRNRSRVVSYFAKGGKLRPFRLLRVDARNIRTRYFSDWTVFNQLVVASTVYVFFTNLLPGITFAGDLYALTGESWGTIEVVFSTGLCGVIFALFSAQPLTILGVTGPFSVLAENIYALCEKTFGVPFLPVMAWSLIHAGWMHYLLAIFNAHDWTMQYVTDFAADIFSLLNSVIYFHKAVRELQRTKGVVSLAAFLYAIIGASGTCLLAVFLSTANHWKPLFHRYVRMGLAEYAAAISIVFFVGMPYIGDLRTPDHNLLTVQKDVRPSSPGRSHFFVEFWNIPIEWVFIAIIPGFIITVLFYFDHEISSIICTAKRYGVRKPGGYAWDVALLGTTTILCGILGIPPANGLLPQAPLHSESLMHAVVEDDPEGEQEQEQEQERGQGQGQGQQAQEPGEPPRKPVMRVYEQRYSHLLQAIGILVFVTPPFQHLLGLTPTSVLAGLFMFMGYQSLSVNPILARIGHLLTPCSDLPPLPRGATWLGVHTYTITQLILTGVVFGVTLTVAAPGFPIIIVVLVPVRLFVMNRIWSRETLRHVDGWATREGKPEDDYDDHDHDGNGEEDGRAGVLVEGDGAGGEKGTKWRTLPGDFA
;
A
#
# COMPACT_ATOMS: atom_id res chain seq x y z
N MET A 1 20.56 2.95 69.07
CA MET A 1 20.96 2.17 70.26
C MET A 1 20.16 0.86 70.32
N ALA A 2 20.51 -0.02 71.25
CA ALA A 2 19.85 -1.28 71.64
C ALA A 2 18.33 -1.15 71.95
N ARG A 3 17.47 -2.20 72.05
CA ARG A 3 17.54 -3.68 71.83
C ARG A 3 16.11 -4.29 71.96
N ARG A 4 15.88 -5.48 71.38
CA ARG A 4 14.91 -6.55 71.79
C ARG A 4 13.38 -6.27 71.71
N GLY A 5 12.60 -7.33 71.41
CA GLY A 5 11.15 -7.46 71.72
C GLY A 5 10.89 -8.10 73.10
N PRO A 6 9.64 -8.50 73.46
CA PRO A 6 9.02 -9.70 72.86
C PRO A 6 7.45 -9.74 72.77
N LYS A 7 6.91 -10.91 72.39
CA LYS A 7 5.50 -11.40 72.44
C LYS A 7 5.07 -11.82 73.89
N PRO A 8 3.89 -12.44 74.17
CA PRO A 8 2.47 -12.15 73.81
C PRO A 8 1.44 -12.35 74.98
N ARG A 9 0.15 -12.01 74.77
CA ARG A 9 -1.14 -12.60 75.31
C ARG A 9 -2.29 -11.58 75.03
N ALA A 10 -3.54 -11.86 74.62
CA ALA A 10 -4.51 -12.97 74.71
C ALA A 10 -5.57 -12.82 75.84
N HIS A 11 -6.86 -12.66 75.49
CA HIS A 11 -8.06 -13.10 76.25
C HIS A 11 -9.37 -12.99 75.41
N HIS A 12 -10.49 -13.47 75.97
CA HIS A 12 -11.84 -13.69 75.41
C HIS A 12 -12.54 -12.44 74.81
N GLY A 13 -13.61 -12.53 74.01
CA GLY A 13 -14.38 -13.70 73.53
C GLY A 13 -15.86 -13.70 74.01
N HIS A 14 -16.81 -14.14 73.17
CA HIS A 14 -18.18 -14.55 73.52
C HIS A 14 -18.86 -15.27 72.33
N ASP A 15 -19.81 -16.15 72.61
CA ASP A 15 -20.44 -17.12 71.68
C ASP A 15 -21.96 -16.89 71.45
N GLU A 16 -22.60 -17.87 70.79
CA GLU A 16 -24.05 -18.16 70.68
C GLU A 16 -24.89 -17.51 69.53
N ILE A 17 -25.99 -18.13 69.04
CA ILE A 17 -26.17 -19.41 68.28
C ILE A 17 -27.68 -19.62 67.93
N ALA A 18 -27.99 -20.12 66.71
CA ALA A 18 -29.28 -20.76 66.27
C ALA A 18 -30.59 -19.91 66.32
N PRO A 19 -31.78 -20.38 65.84
CA PRO A 19 -32.17 -21.60 65.07
C PRO A 19 -32.66 -21.30 63.61
N VAL A 20 -32.68 -22.19 62.59
CA VAL A 20 -33.42 -23.48 62.36
C VAL A 20 -34.95 -23.27 62.27
N ASP A 21 -35.76 -23.80 61.31
CA ASP A 21 -35.61 -24.81 60.23
C ASP A 21 -35.28 -24.20 58.81
N ASP A 22 -35.67 -24.62 57.58
CA ASP A 22 -36.65 -25.58 56.95
C ASP A 22 -36.26 -25.96 55.48
N ASP A 23 -36.76 -27.07 54.90
CA ASP A 23 -36.56 -27.54 53.50
C ASP A 23 -37.64 -28.56 53.03
N PRO A 24 -38.21 -28.44 51.80
CA PRO A 24 -38.71 -29.62 51.10
C PRO A 24 -38.41 -29.73 49.58
N GLU A 25 -38.26 -30.99 49.15
CA GLU A 25 -38.02 -31.43 47.76
C GLU A 25 -38.95 -30.84 46.68
N ARG A 26 -38.40 -30.59 45.47
CA ARG A 26 -38.68 -31.43 44.27
C ARG A 26 -37.97 -30.96 42.99
N ARG A 27 -37.47 -31.93 42.21
CA ARG A 27 -37.13 -31.74 40.78
C ARG A 27 -38.38 -31.93 39.90
N PRO A 28 -38.42 -31.30 38.73
CA PRO A 28 -38.88 -31.95 37.50
C PRO A 28 -37.74 -32.11 36.48
N ALA A 29 -37.86 -33.10 35.59
CA ALA A 29 -36.92 -33.38 34.51
C ALA A 29 -37.35 -32.72 33.17
N ASP A 30 -36.56 -32.97 32.13
CA ASP A 30 -36.57 -32.34 30.80
C ASP A 30 -37.93 -32.09 30.13
N ALA A 31 -38.09 -30.87 29.57
CA ALA A 31 -38.99 -30.59 28.45
C ALA A 31 -38.59 -29.31 27.69
N GLY A 32 -38.74 -29.31 26.36
CA GLY A 32 -38.94 -28.09 25.56
C GLY A 32 -37.71 -27.42 24.92
N SER A 33 -37.31 -27.91 23.73
CA SER A 33 -36.34 -27.27 22.83
C SER A 33 -36.92 -26.03 22.11
N GLY A 34 -37.20 -24.95 22.84
CA GLY A 34 -37.81 -23.72 22.32
C GLY A 34 -36.84 -22.79 21.54
N PRO A 35 -37.26 -22.20 20.39
CA PRO A 35 -36.37 -21.40 19.53
C PRO A 35 -35.91 -20.07 20.13
N ALA A 36 -36.59 -19.54 21.15
CA ALA A 36 -36.37 -18.22 21.72
C ALA A 36 -34.93 -17.98 22.26
N ARG A 37 -34.26 -19.01 22.80
CA ARG A 37 -32.89 -18.86 23.34
C ARG A 37 -31.83 -18.55 22.27
N ARG A 38 -32.08 -18.81 20.99
CA ARG A 38 -31.11 -18.57 19.90
C ARG A 38 -30.89 -17.08 19.62
N GLY A 39 -31.92 -16.25 19.76
CA GLY A 39 -31.83 -14.80 19.55
C GLY A 39 -30.99 -14.06 20.60
N VAL A 40 -31.12 -14.44 21.87
CA VAL A 40 -30.39 -13.81 22.99
C VAL A 40 -28.88 -14.05 22.87
N ARG A 41 -28.46 -15.27 22.50
CA ARG A 41 -27.03 -15.62 22.35
C ARG A 41 -26.35 -14.85 21.21
N ASN A 42 -27.09 -14.53 20.14
CA ASN A 42 -26.56 -13.66 19.07
C ASN A 42 -26.46 -12.19 19.49
N ARG A 43 -27.46 -11.64 20.19
CA ARG A 43 -27.37 -10.26 20.74
C ARG A 43 -26.18 -10.09 21.67
N SER A 44 -25.92 -11.07 22.55
CA SER A 44 -24.74 -11.07 23.44
C SER A 44 -23.41 -10.97 22.66
N ARG A 45 -23.23 -11.77 21.61
CA ARG A 45 -22.03 -11.73 20.75
C ARG A 45 -21.86 -10.38 20.03
N VAL A 46 -22.94 -9.83 19.45
CA VAL A 46 -22.87 -8.51 18.79
C VAL A 46 -22.47 -7.42 19.79
N VAL A 47 -23.01 -7.43 21.01
CA VAL A 47 -22.63 -6.48 22.07
C VAL A 47 -21.15 -6.63 22.48
N SER A 48 -20.57 -7.85 22.49
CA SER A 48 -19.13 -8.00 22.78
C SER A 48 -18.22 -7.44 21.68
N TYR A 49 -18.64 -7.45 20.40
CA TYR A 49 -17.89 -6.79 19.32
C TYR A 49 -17.82 -5.26 19.47
N PHE A 50 -18.80 -4.64 20.13
CA PHE A 50 -18.85 -3.19 20.40
C PHE A 50 -18.43 -2.79 21.82
N ALA A 51 -18.14 -3.76 22.70
CA ALA A 51 -17.73 -3.52 24.09
C ALA A 51 -16.35 -2.85 24.19
N LYS A 52 -15.92 -2.48 25.42
CA LYS A 52 -14.68 -1.69 25.65
C LYS A 52 -13.40 -2.28 25.03
N GLY A 53 -13.32 -3.59 24.75
CA GLY A 53 -12.22 -4.23 24.01
C GLY A 53 -12.56 -4.81 22.63
N GLY A 54 -13.81 -4.72 22.16
CA GLY A 54 -14.28 -5.43 20.97
C GLY A 54 -13.65 -4.97 19.65
N LYS A 55 -13.54 -5.87 18.66
CA LYS A 55 -12.94 -5.58 17.34
C LYS A 55 -13.67 -4.46 16.57
N LEU A 56 -14.99 -4.33 16.71
CA LEU A 56 -15.82 -3.31 16.02
C LEU A 56 -16.11 -2.07 16.88
N ARG A 57 -15.40 -1.87 18.00
CA ARG A 57 -15.58 -0.69 18.86
C ARG A 57 -15.32 0.59 18.04
N PRO A 58 -16.30 1.52 17.95
CA PRO A 58 -16.16 2.68 17.08
C PRO A 58 -15.05 3.63 17.54
N PHE A 59 -14.35 4.24 16.58
CA PHE A 59 -13.18 5.10 16.79
C PHE A 59 -12.01 4.41 17.53
N ARG A 60 -11.88 3.07 17.48
CA ARG A 60 -10.78 2.37 18.14
C ARG A 60 -9.45 2.66 17.46
N LEU A 61 -9.34 2.36 16.16
CA LEU A 61 -8.11 2.62 15.39
C LEU A 61 -7.82 4.11 15.29
N LEU A 62 -8.81 4.92 14.90
CA LEU A 62 -8.65 6.39 14.79
C LEU A 62 -8.03 7.07 16.03
N ARG A 63 -8.26 6.55 17.25
CA ARG A 63 -7.65 7.07 18.49
C ARG A 63 -6.21 6.56 18.74
N VAL A 64 -5.89 5.36 18.26
CA VAL A 64 -4.52 4.81 18.28
C VAL A 64 -3.69 5.51 17.22
N ASP A 65 -4.19 5.58 15.98
CA ASP A 65 -3.57 6.25 14.84
C ASP A 65 -3.25 7.71 15.19
N ALA A 66 -4.23 8.50 15.66
CA ALA A 66 -4.01 9.90 16.04
C ALA A 66 -2.99 10.07 17.19
N ARG A 67 -2.87 9.10 18.10
CA ARG A 67 -1.83 9.11 19.15
C ARG A 67 -0.45 8.81 18.55
N ASN A 68 -0.37 7.80 17.69
CA ASN A 68 0.87 7.37 17.02
C ASN A 68 1.41 8.47 16.12
N ILE A 69 0.56 9.11 15.31
CA ILE A 69 0.91 10.28 14.48
C ILE A 69 1.51 11.38 15.35
N ARG A 70 0.85 11.76 16.46
CA ARG A 70 1.34 12.84 17.34
C ARG A 70 2.74 12.59 17.90
N THR A 71 3.08 11.33 18.21
CA THR A 71 4.44 10.95 18.64
C THR A 71 5.43 10.81 17.48
N ARG A 72 4.96 10.35 16.32
CA ARG A 72 5.79 10.05 15.13
C ARG A 72 6.17 11.31 14.36
N TYR A 73 5.25 12.26 14.22
CA TYR A 73 5.30 13.36 13.22
C TYR A 73 6.66 14.07 13.13
N PHE A 74 7.22 14.52 14.27
CA PHE A 74 8.50 15.23 14.29
C PHE A 74 9.68 14.36 13.79
N SER A 75 9.63 13.04 13.96
CA SER A 75 10.64 12.09 13.46
C SER A 75 10.45 11.67 11.99
N ASP A 76 9.41 12.16 11.31
CA ASP A 76 9.27 12.06 9.85
C ASP A 76 9.93 13.25 9.12
N TRP A 77 10.40 14.27 9.86
CA TRP A 77 11.04 15.49 9.34
C TRP A 77 12.54 15.60 9.69
N THR A 78 13.14 14.63 10.40
CA THR A 78 14.56 14.69 10.79
C THR A 78 15.52 14.22 9.70
N VAL A 79 15.04 13.52 8.67
CA VAL A 79 15.89 12.92 7.63
C VAL A 79 15.69 13.63 6.30
N PHE A 80 16.71 14.35 5.84
CA PHE A 80 16.75 14.98 4.53
C PHE A 80 18.10 14.72 3.85
N ASN A 81 18.12 13.74 2.93
CA ASN A 81 19.32 13.24 2.26
C ASN A 81 19.19 13.41 0.73
N GLN A 82 20.30 13.32 -0.02
CA GLN A 82 20.30 13.34 -1.49
C GLN A 82 19.29 12.35 -2.10
N LEU A 83 19.21 11.13 -1.55
CA LEU A 83 18.26 10.09 -2.01
C LEU A 83 16.80 10.55 -1.88
N VAL A 84 16.45 11.36 -0.87
CA VAL A 84 15.10 11.92 -0.72
C VAL A 84 14.81 12.95 -1.82
N VAL A 85 15.81 13.75 -2.21
CA VAL A 85 15.69 14.70 -3.33
C VAL A 85 15.59 13.97 -4.67
N ALA A 86 16.38 12.92 -4.89
CA ALA A 86 16.27 12.08 -6.08
C ALA A 86 14.91 11.38 -6.17
N SER A 87 14.45 10.76 -5.08
CA SER A 87 13.12 10.19 -4.95
C SER A 87 12.02 11.22 -5.23
N THR A 88 12.16 12.46 -4.75
CA THR A 88 11.23 13.56 -5.04
C THR A 88 11.10 13.78 -6.55
N VAL A 89 12.22 13.89 -7.26
CA VAL A 89 12.24 14.16 -8.71
C VAL A 89 11.74 12.94 -9.51
N TYR A 90 12.10 11.73 -9.09
CA TYR A 90 11.61 10.49 -9.70
C TYR A 90 10.08 10.35 -9.55
N VAL A 91 9.54 10.46 -8.34
CA VAL A 91 8.10 10.35 -8.06
C VAL A 91 7.31 11.52 -8.66
N PHE A 92 7.89 12.71 -8.76
CA PHE A 92 7.29 13.83 -9.50
C PHE A 92 6.98 13.43 -10.95
N PHE A 93 7.94 12.87 -11.69
CA PHE A 93 7.71 12.46 -13.08
C PHE A 93 6.79 11.22 -13.19
N THR A 94 6.95 10.21 -12.33
CA THR A 94 6.14 8.97 -12.39
C THR A 94 4.71 9.14 -11.86
N ASN A 95 4.40 10.20 -11.11
CA ASN A 95 3.02 10.61 -10.81
C ASN A 95 2.46 11.53 -11.93
N LEU A 96 3.15 12.63 -12.22
CA LEU A 96 2.63 13.69 -13.11
C LEU A 96 2.34 13.21 -14.53
N LEU A 97 3.25 12.47 -15.16
CA LEU A 97 3.10 12.10 -16.58
C LEU A 97 1.96 11.07 -16.80
N PRO A 98 1.83 9.99 -16.00
CA PRO A 98 0.62 9.16 -16.04
C PRO A 98 -0.66 9.95 -15.74
N GLY A 99 -0.64 10.86 -14.76
CA GLY A 99 -1.76 11.74 -14.46
C GLY A 99 -2.23 12.53 -15.68
N ILE A 100 -1.31 13.10 -16.46
CA ILE A 100 -1.65 13.85 -17.68
C ILE A 100 -2.24 12.93 -18.77
N THR A 101 -1.78 11.68 -18.92
CA THR A 101 -2.43 10.76 -19.87
C THR A 101 -3.89 10.46 -19.50
N PHE A 102 -4.16 10.22 -18.21
CA PHE A 102 -5.54 10.07 -17.73
C PHE A 102 -6.36 11.35 -17.92
N ALA A 103 -5.73 12.53 -17.82
CA ALA A 103 -6.41 13.81 -18.06
C ALA A 103 -6.80 14.00 -19.54
N GLY A 104 -5.98 13.51 -20.48
CA GLY A 104 -6.30 13.51 -21.91
C GLY A 104 -7.48 12.58 -22.23
N ASP A 105 -7.49 11.37 -21.67
CA ASP A 105 -8.63 10.45 -21.78
C ASP A 105 -9.90 11.09 -21.17
N LEU A 106 -9.80 11.64 -19.96
CA LEU A 106 -10.92 12.23 -19.22
C LEU A 106 -11.51 13.45 -19.93
N TYR A 107 -10.68 14.28 -20.56
CA TYR A 107 -11.12 15.43 -21.37
C TYR A 107 -11.95 15.00 -22.57
N ALA A 108 -11.47 14.00 -23.32
CA ALA A 108 -12.16 13.49 -24.50
C ALA A 108 -13.46 12.74 -24.15
N LEU A 109 -13.52 12.07 -22.99
CA LEU A 109 -14.62 11.20 -22.60
C LEU A 109 -15.68 11.88 -21.71
N THR A 110 -15.38 13.04 -21.10
CA THR A 110 -16.33 13.82 -20.27
C THR A 110 -16.77 15.14 -20.93
N GLY A 111 -16.69 15.23 -22.26
CA GLY A 111 -17.12 16.41 -23.02
C GLY A 111 -16.43 17.70 -22.56
N GLU A 112 -15.10 17.66 -22.43
CA GLU A 112 -14.25 18.78 -21.98
C GLU A 112 -14.51 19.25 -20.53
N SER A 113 -15.29 18.51 -19.72
CA SER A 113 -15.62 18.88 -18.33
C SER A 113 -14.41 18.89 -17.39
N TRP A 114 -13.46 17.98 -17.60
CA TRP A 114 -12.24 17.80 -16.80
C TRP A 114 -11.04 17.54 -17.70
N GLY A 115 -9.97 18.32 -17.55
CA GLY A 115 -8.76 18.19 -18.35
C GLY A 115 -7.46 18.26 -17.54
N THR A 116 -6.38 18.59 -18.23
CA THR A 116 -5.01 18.60 -17.69
C THR A 116 -4.89 19.46 -16.44
N ILE A 117 -5.52 20.64 -16.42
CA ILE A 117 -5.46 21.55 -15.26
C ILE A 117 -6.19 20.97 -14.04
N GLU A 118 -7.40 20.43 -14.19
CA GLU A 118 -8.13 19.84 -13.05
C GLU A 118 -7.42 18.63 -12.44
N VAL A 119 -6.86 17.74 -13.27
CA VAL A 119 -6.14 16.54 -12.80
C VAL A 119 -4.82 16.90 -12.10
N VAL A 120 -4.04 17.83 -12.66
CA VAL A 120 -2.79 18.30 -12.05
C VAL A 120 -3.06 19.07 -10.76
N PHE A 121 -4.06 19.97 -10.74
CA PHE A 121 -4.45 20.70 -9.54
C PHE A 121 -4.97 19.77 -8.43
N SER A 122 -5.82 18.80 -8.75
CA SER A 122 -6.32 17.82 -7.77
C SER A 122 -5.21 16.95 -7.21
N THR A 123 -4.32 16.43 -8.07
CA THR A 123 -3.19 15.58 -7.65
C THR A 123 -2.23 16.35 -6.74
N GLY A 124 -1.91 17.61 -7.08
CA GLY A 124 -1.09 18.48 -6.23
C GLY A 124 -1.77 18.82 -4.90
N LEU A 125 -3.03 19.25 -4.92
CA LEU A 125 -3.76 19.67 -3.73
C LEU A 125 -4.01 18.51 -2.76
N CYS A 126 -4.46 17.35 -3.26
CA CYS A 126 -4.64 16.15 -2.45
C CYS A 126 -3.30 15.63 -1.92
N GLY A 127 -2.24 15.63 -2.73
CA GLY A 127 -0.90 15.22 -2.32
C GLY A 127 -0.33 16.10 -1.20
N VAL A 128 -0.52 17.43 -1.24
CA VAL A 128 -0.09 18.34 -0.17
C VAL A 128 -0.87 18.08 1.12
N ILE A 129 -2.19 17.93 1.04
CA ILE A 129 -3.04 17.61 2.20
C ILE A 129 -2.62 16.26 2.80
N PHE A 130 -2.39 15.25 1.97
CA PHE A 130 -2.04 13.90 2.43
C PHE A 130 -0.61 13.84 2.99
N ALA A 131 0.40 14.43 2.36
CA ALA A 131 1.77 14.45 2.87
C ALA A 131 1.86 15.12 4.26
N LEU A 132 1.08 16.18 4.48
CA LEU A 132 1.01 16.89 5.77
C LEU A 132 0.22 16.11 6.84
N PHE A 133 -0.93 15.54 6.52
CA PHE A 133 -1.86 15.02 7.54
C PHE A 133 -1.96 13.49 7.63
N SER A 134 -1.36 12.71 6.72
CA SER A 134 -1.41 11.24 6.75
C SER A 134 -0.63 10.61 7.90
N ALA A 135 -1.01 9.40 8.28
CA ALA A 135 -0.20 8.49 9.06
C ALA A 135 0.91 7.87 8.22
N GLN A 136 0.60 7.40 7.01
CA GLN A 136 1.54 6.73 6.11
C GLN A 136 1.92 7.60 4.89
N PRO A 137 2.95 8.47 4.99
CA PRO A 137 3.30 9.41 3.93
C PRO A 137 3.92 8.76 2.68
N LEU A 138 4.29 7.47 2.74
CA LEU A 138 4.80 6.72 1.58
C LEU A 138 3.73 6.46 0.51
N THR A 139 2.45 6.42 0.88
CA THR A 139 1.34 6.24 -0.08
C THR A 139 1.16 7.54 -0.89
N ILE A 140 1.41 7.49 -2.19
CA ILE A 140 1.24 8.63 -3.11
C ILE A 140 -0.21 8.70 -3.61
N LEU A 141 -0.76 9.91 -3.72
CA LEU A 141 -2.08 10.14 -4.32
C LEU A 141 -2.01 10.67 -5.77
N GLY A 142 -3.04 10.36 -6.55
CA GLY A 142 -3.28 10.91 -7.89
C GLY A 142 -4.59 10.39 -8.50
N VAL A 143 -4.95 10.86 -9.69
CA VAL A 143 -6.15 10.39 -10.41
C VAL A 143 -5.87 9.03 -11.06
N THR A 144 -6.80 8.08 -10.91
CA THR A 144 -6.63 6.69 -11.37
C THR A 144 -7.57 6.34 -12.54
N GLY A 145 -7.08 5.52 -13.48
CA GLY A 145 -7.85 5.08 -14.65
C GLY A 145 -9.20 4.39 -14.36
N PRO A 146 -9.32 3.52 -13.33
CA PRO A 146 -10.60 2.98 -12.88
C PRO A 146 -11.62 4.07 -12.52
N PHE A 147 -11.17 5.17 -11.90
CA PHE A 147 -12.03 6.33 -11.63
C PHE A 147 -12.40 7.06 -12.93
N SER A 148 -11.46 7.23 -13.88
CA SER A 148 -11.77 7.85 -15.19
C SER A 148 -12.85 7.07 -15.96
N VAL A 149 -12.80 5.74 -15.97
CA VAL A 149 -13.84 4.88 -16.59
C VAL A 149 -15.17 5.02 -15.86
N LEU A 150 -15.17 5.10 -14.52
CA LEU A 150 -16.39 5.34 -13.76
C LEU A 150 -17.00 6.73 -14.06
N ALA A 151 -16.16 7.76 -14.19
CA ALA A 151 -16.56 9.12 -14.54
C ALA A 151 -17.13 9.23 -15.98
N GLU A 152 -16.49 8.58 -16.96
CA GLU A 152 -17.01 8.44 -18.34
C GLU A 152 -18.43 7.85 -18.34
N ASN A 153 -18.63 6.74 -17.61
CA ASN A 153 -19.94 6.09 -17.55
C ASN A 153 -21.00 6.98 -16.88
N ILE A 154 -20.65 7.67 -15.78
CA ILE A 154 -21.58 8.61 -15.12
C ILE A 154 -21.89 9.80 -16.05
N TYR A 155 -20.90 10.34 -16.77
CA TYR A 155 -21.11 11.39 -17.77
C TYR A 155 -22.08 10.94 -18.86
N ALA A 156 -21.84 9.76 -19.45
CA ALA A 156 -22.69 9.20 -20.48
C ALA A 156 -24.14 8.97 -20.02
N LEU A 157 -24.37 8.54 -18.77
CA LEU A 157 -25.72 8.44 -18.21
C LEU A 157 -26.37 9.82 -18.00
N CYS A 158 -25.62 10.78 -17.44
CA CYS A 158 -26.13 12.13 -17.17
C CYS A 158 -26.56 12.84 -18.47
N GLU A 159 -25.73 12.78 -19.51
CA GLU A 159 -25.98 13.43 -20.79
C GLU A 159 -27.02 12.68 -21.65
N LYS A 160 -26.81 11.37 -21.90
CA LYS A 160 -27.55 10.63 -22.95
C LYS A 160 -28.88 10.04 -22.47
N THR A 161 -29.05 9.84 -21.16
CA THR A 161 -30.23 9.20 -20.58
C THR A 161 -31.08 10.15 -19.75
N PHE A 162 -30.44 11.04 -18.98
CA PHE A 162 -31.12 11.83 -17.95
C PHE A 162 -31.24 13.33 -18.25
N GLY A 163 -30.39 13.89 -19.12
CA GLY A 163 -30.39 15.33 -19.44
C GLY A 163 -29.99 16.23 -18.27
N VAL A 164 -29.16 15.74 -17.35
CA VAL A 164 -28.76 16.45 -16.11
C VAL A 164 -27.30 16.90 -16.13
N PRO A 165 -26.96 18.03 -15.46
CA PRO A 165 -25.59 18.52 -15.43
C PRO A 165 -24.68 17.56 -14.64
N PHE A 166 -23.65 17.03 -15.31
CA PHE A 166 -22.69 16.07 -14.77
C PHE A 166 -21.97 16.58 -13.49
N LEU A 167 -21.49 17.83 -13.47
CA LEU A 167 -20.65 18.34 -12.38
C LEU A 167 -21.38 18.39 -11.02
N PRO A 168 -22.62 18.90 -10.89
CA PRO A 168 -23.40 18.78 -9.64
C PRO A 168 -23.69 17.34 -9.21
N VAL A 169 -24.00 16.42 -10.15
CA VAL A 169 -24.21 14.99 -9.83
C VAL A 169 -22.93 14.36 -9.29
N MET A 170 -21.78 14.64 -9.90
CA MET A 170 -20.48 14.20 -9.40
C MET A 170 -20.12 14.83 -8.05
N ALA A 171 -20.39 16.13 -7.85
CA ALA A 171 -20.16 16.79 -6.56
C ALA A 171 -20.92 16.09 -5.43
N TRP A 172 -22.21 15.79 -5.61
CA TRP A 172 -22.97 15.00 -4.64
C TRP A 172 -22.49 13.56 -4.51
N SER A 173 -22.10 12.91 -5.61
CA SER A 173 -21.52 11.56 -5.57
C SER A 173 -20.25 11.50 -4.71
N LEU A 174 -19.41 12.53 -4.80
CA LEU A 174 -18.15 12.66 -4.05
C LEU A 174 -18.37 13.08 -2.59
N ILE A 175 -19.32 13.98 -2.33
CA ILE A 175 -19.81 14.27 -0.97
C ILE A 175 -20.34 12.99 -0.32
N HIS A 176 -21.11 12.18 -1.07
CA HIS A 176 -21.63 10.92 -0.57
C HIS A 176 -20.54 9.87 -0.34
N ALA A 177 -19.57 9.76 -1.25
CA ALA A 177 -18.42 8.88 -1.06
C ALA A 177 -17.64 9.23 0.22
N GLY A 178 -17.48 10.52 0.52
CA GLY A 178 -16.74 11.01 1.69
C GLY A 178 -17.30 10.57 3.05
N TRP A 179 -18.62 10.72 3.29
CA TRP A 179 -19.19 10.28 4.58
C TRP A 179 -19.18 8.76 4.74
N MET A 180 -19.27 8.00 3.63
CA MET A 180 -19.13 6.55 3.67
C MET A 180 -17.69 6.12 4.00
N HIS A 181 -16.66 6.82 3.51
CA HIS A 181 -15.27 6.61 3.97
C HIS A 181 -15.12 6.89 5.48
N TYR A 182 -15.72 7.97 6.01
CA TYR A 182 -15.72 8.21 7.45
C TYR A 182 -16.36 7.07 8.23
N LEU A 183 -17.46 6.46 7.75
CA LEU A 183 -18.06 5.31 8.41
C LEU A 183 -17.15 4.07 8.38
N LEU A 184 -16.49 3.77 7.26
CA LEU A 184 -15.54 2.66 7.17
C LEU A 184 -14.37 2.81 8.17
N ALA A 185 -13.85 4.03 8.29
CA ALA A 185 -12.83 4.38 9.28
C ALA A 185 -13.34 4.28 10.73
N ILE A 186 -14.58 4.70 11.01
CA ILE A 186 -15.21 4.63 12.35
C ILE A 186 -15.44 3.19 12.79
N PHE A 187 -15.90 2.31 11.90
CA PHE A 187 -16.17 0.90 12.19
C PHE A 187 -14.93 -0.01 12.15
N ASN A 188 -13.73 0.54 11.94
CA ASN A 188 -12.47 -0.18 11.79
C ASN A 188 -12.49 -1.21 10.65
N ALA A 189 -13.12 -0.93 9.49
CA ALA A 189 -13.19 -1.89 8.36
C ALA A 189 -11.81 -2.43 7.95
N HIS A 190 -10.81 -1.55 8.00
CA HIS A 190 -9.38 -1.81 7.87
C HIS A 190 -8.86 -3.05 8.66
N ASP A 191 -9.31 -3.25 9.91
CA ASP A 191 -8.87 -4.41 10.72
C ASP A 191 -9.25 -5.74 10.06
N TRP A 192 -10.31 -5.75 9.24
CA TRP A 192 -10.77 -6.94 8.56
C TRP A 192 -10.04 -7.16 7.23
N THR A 193 -9.87 -6.13 6.41
CA THR A 193 -9.13 -6.23 5.13
C THR A 193 -7.68 -6.63 5.33
N MET A 194 -6.93 -5.93 6.18
CA MET A 194 -5.49 -6.21 6.34
C MET A 194 -5.18 -7.54 7.02
N GLN A 195 -6.09 -8.13 7.81
CA GLN A 195 -5.82 -9.42 8.49
C GLN A 195 -5.77 -10.63 7.54
N TYR A 196 -6.21 -10.51 6.28
CA TYR A 196 -6.27 -11.65 5.35
C TYR A 196 -5.43 -11.53 4.07
N VAL A 197 -4.75 -10.41 3.81
CA VAL A 197 -3.96 -10.28 2.57
C VAL A 197 -2.68 -11.13 2.65
N THR A 198 -2.55 -12.06 1.71
CA THR A 198 -1.38 -12.95 1.57
C THR A 198 -0.46 -12.52 0.43
N ASP A 199 0.80 -12.95 0.49
CA ASP A 199 1.82 -12.64 -0.51
C ASP A 199 1.41 -13.12 -1.91
N PHE A 200 0.69 -14.24 -2.02
CA PHE A 200 0.04 -14.72 -3.25
C PHE A 200 -0.77 -13.64 -4.00
N ALA A 201 -1.58 -12.86 -3.27
CA ALA A 201 -2.42 -11.82 -3.85
C ALA A 201 -1.61 -10.56 -4.19
N ALA A 202 -0.64 -10.20 -3.37
CA ALA A 202 0.27 -9.06 -3.61
C ALA A 202 1.18 -9.29 -4.83
N ASP A 203 1.68 -10.52 -5.01
CA ASP A 203 2.50 -10.92 -6.15
C ASP A 203 1.71 -10.88 -7.47
N ILE A 204 0.51 -11.47 -7.51
CA ILE A 204 -0.43 -11.40 -8.65
C ILE A 204 -0.69 -9.94 -9.04
N PHE A 205 -0.95 -9.09 -8.05
CA PHE A 205 -1.24 -7.68 -8.25
C PHE A 205 -0.04 -6.88 -8.79
N SER A 206 1.17 -7.12 -8.27
CA SER A 206 2.39 -6.46 -8.78
C SER A 206 2.69 -6.88 -10.23
N LEU A 207 2.36 -8.11 -10.61
CA LEU A 207 2.47 -8.56 -12.00
C LEU A 207 1.39 -7.91 -12.88
N LEU A 208 0.15 -7.83 -12.40
CA LEU A 208 -0.96 -7.15 -13.08
C LEU A 208 -0.61 -5.69 -13.41
N ASN A 209 -0.06 -4.93 -12.44
CA ASN A 209 0.39 -3.55 -12.66
C ASN A 209 1.46 -3.44 -13.76
N SER A 210 2.41 -4.38 -13.77
CA SER A 210 3.47 -4.45 -14.79
C SER A 210 2.87 -4.65 -16.20
N VAL A 211 1.92 -5.58 -16.34
CA VAL A 211 1.21 -5.85 -17.60
C VAL A 211 0.36 -4.66 -18.04
N ILE A 212 -0.35 -4.01 -17.11
CA ILE A 212 -1.15 -2.79 -17.39
C ILE A 212 -0.26 -1.66 -17.92
N TYR A 213 0.95 -1.49 -17.39
CA TYR A 213 1.88 -0.46 -17.88
C TYR A 213 2.38 -0.74 -19.30
N PHE A 214 2.81 -1.98 -19.61
CA PHE A 214 3.19 -2.32 -20.98
C PHE A 214 2.00 -2.20 -21.95
N HIS A 215 0.79 -2.58 -21.53
CA HIS A 215 -0.43 -2.38 -22.32
C HIS A 215 -0.73 -0.90 -22.60
N LYS A 216 -0.55 -0.01 -21.61
CA LYS A 216 -0.72 1.45 -21.79
C LYS A 216 0.31 2.07 -22.71
N ALA A 217 1.59 1.67 -22.61
CA ALA A 217 2.60 2.11 -23.56
C ALA A 217 2.24 1.74 -25.01
N VAL A 218 1.75 0.53 -25.23
CA VAL A 218 1.27 0.06 -26.54
C VAL A 218 0.03 0.84 -27.00
N ARG A 219 -0.95 1.10 -26.11
CA ARG A 219 -2.14 1.91 -26.44
C ARG A 219 -1.78 3.35 -26.83
N GLU A 220 -0.84 3.99 -26.14
CA GLU A 220 -0.44 5.37 -26.44
C GLU A 220 0.33 5.48 -27.78
N LEU A 221 1.13 4.48 -28.11
CA LEU A 221 1.73 4.34 -29.44
C LEU A 221 0.67 4.07 -30.52
N GLN A 222 -0.35 3.25 -30.24
CA GLN A 222 -1.48 3.02 -31.15
C GLN A 222 -2.30 4.30 -31.39
N ARG A 223 -2.58 5.09 -30.33
CA ARG A 223 -3.26 6.39 -30.44
C ARG A 223 -2.47 7.35 -31.33
N THR A 224 -1.16 7.45 -31.11
CA THR A 224 -0.28 8.29 -31.93
C THR A 224 -0.25 7.82 -33.40
N LYS A 225 -0.17 6.50 -33.66
CA LYS A 225 -0.24 5.93 -35.02
C LYS A 225 -1.50 6.32 -35.79
N GLY A 226 -2.62 6.54 -35.10
CA GLY A 226 -3.88 6.95 -35.73
C GLY A 226 -3.92 8.41 -36.18
N VAL A 227 -2.97 9.24 -35.73
CA VAL A 227 -2.97 10.70 -35.94
C VAL A 227 -1.80 11.17 -36.81
N VAL A 228 -0.61 10.58 -36.66
CA VAL A 228 0.63 11.09 -37.28
C VAL A 228 1.07 10.31 -38.52
N SER A 229 1.88 10.95 -39.37
CA SER A 229 2.49 10.33 -40.55
C SER A 229 3.42 9.16 -40.20
N LEU A 230 3.67 8.23 -41.14
CA LEU A 230 4.51 7.04 -40.88
C LEU A 230 5.92 7.39 -40.36
N ALA A 231 6.51 8.48 -40.86
CA ALA A 231 7.81 8.97 -40.39
C ALA A 231 7.75 9.46 -38.93
N ALA A 232 6.73 10.25 -38.59
CA ALA A 232 6.49 10.70 -37.22
C ALA A 232 6.16 9.54 -36.27
N PHE A 233 5.46 8.49 -36.74
CA PHE A 233 5.20 7.29 -35.95
C PHE A 233 6.48 6.45 -35.70
N LEU A 234 7.36 6.32 -36.69
CA LEU A 234 8.67 5.71 -36.49
C LEU A 234 9.54 6.52 -35.50
N TYR A 235 9.50 7.85 -35.59
CA TYR A 235 10.13 8.72 -34.59
C TYR A 235 9.51 8.56 -33.19
N ALA A 236 8.18 8.38 -33.09
CA ALA A 236 7.51 8.09 -31.82
C ALA A 236 7.94 6.74 -31.21
N ILE A 237 8.15 5.71 -32.04
CA ILE A 237 8.72 4.42 -31.58
C ILE A 237 10.17 4.62 -31.07
N ILE A 238 11.00 5.37 -31.79
CA ILE A 238 12.38 5.67 -31.38
C ILE A 238 12.40 6.45 -30.07
N GLY A 239 11.55 7.46 -29.91
CA GLY A 239 11.44 8.22 -28.66
C GLY A 239 10.98 7.36 -27.48
N ALA A 240 9.96 6.52 -27.66
CA ALA A 240 9.44 5.66 -26.61
C ALA A 240 10.45 4.57 -26.19
N SER A 241 10.95 3.80 -27.16
CA SER A 241 11.93 2.73 -26.90
C SER A 241 13.26 3.30 -26.39
N GLY A 242 13.73 4.42 -26.97
CA GLY A 242 14.93 5.13 -26.54
C GLY A 242 14.84 5.65 -25.11
N THR A 243 13.71 6.27 -24.72
CA THR A 243 13.48 6.72 -23.33
C THR A 243 13.57 5.56 -22.36
N CYS A 244 12.93 4.42 -22.67
CA CYS A 244 12.96 3.24 -21.83
C CYS A 244 14.37 2.64 -21.73
N LEU A 245 15.07 2.45 -22.87
CA LEU A 245 16.41 1.85 -22.90
C LEU A 245 17.45 2.73 -22.21
N LEU A 246 17.38 4.06 -22.38
CA LEU A 246 18.25 5.00 -21.69
C LEU A 246 18.00 4.98 -20.17
N ALA A 247 16.74 4.92 -19.75
CA ALA A 247 16.39 4.83 -18.32
C ALA A 247 16.88 3.52 -17.68
N VAL A 248 16.72 2.37 -18.35
CA VAL A 248 17.26 1.08 -17.88
C VAL A 248 18.80 1.12 -17.82
N PHE A 249 19.46 1.62 -18.87
CA PHE A 249 20.91 1.77 -18.92
C PHE A 249 21.43 2.62 -17.77
N LEU A 250 20.85 3.82 -17.56
CA LEU A 250 21.22 4.73 -16.49
C LEU A 250 20.92 4.16 -15.10
N SER A 251 19.77 3.50 -14.87
CA SER A 251 19.46 2.84 -13.59
C SER A 251 20.48 1.74 -13.23
N THR A 252 21.09 1.12 -14.24
CA THR A 252 22.14 0.11 -14.08
C THR A 252 23.51 0.72 -13.73
N ALA A 253 23.65 2.06 -13.74
CA ALA A 253 24.95 2.73 -13.58
C ALA A 253 25.73 2.29 -12.34
N ASN A 254 25.06 2.05 -11.20
CA ASN A 254 25.73 1.57 -9.97
C ASN A 254 26.45 0.22 -10.12
N HIS A 255 26.08 -0.61 -11.10
CA HIS A 255 26.73 -1.88 -11.42
C HIS A 255 27.81 -1.77 -12.51
N TRP A 256 27.95 -0.60 -13.16
CA TRP A 256 29.01 -0.40 -14.16
C TRP A 256 30.40 -0.49 -13.52
N LYS A 257 31.35 -1.04 -14.29
CA LYS A 257 32.79 -0.96 -13.99
C LYS A 257 33.19 0.51 -13.68
N PRO A 258 34.19 0.76 -12.83
CA PRO A 258 34.49 2.10 -12.30
C PRO A 258 35.16 3.04 -13.34
N LEU A 259 34.39 3.40 -14.37
CA LEU A 259 34.71 4.40 -15.39
C LEU A 259 34.41 5.83 -14.91
N PHE A 260 33.56 5.96 -13.89
CA PHE A 260 33.12 7.23 -13.30
C PHE A 260 33.24 7.20 -11.77
N HIS A 261 33.40 8.38 -11.17
CA HIS A 261 33.43 8.53 -9.72
C HIS A 261 32.11 8.12 -9.06
N ARG A 262 32.17 7.56 -7.83
CA ARG A 262 31.02 6.99 -7.10
C ARG A 262 29.79 7.92 -7.09
N TYR A 263 29.97 9.20 -6.78
CA TYR A 263 28.86 10.17 -6.71
C TYR A 263 28.18 10.41 -8.07
N VAL A 264 28.95 10.47 -9.16
CA VAL A 264 28.39 10.60 -10.53
C VAL A 264 27.59 9.36 -10.89
N ARG A 265 28.15 8.18 -10.61
CA ARG A 265 27.52 6.88 -10.88
C ARG A 265 26.22 6.68 -10.10
N MET A 266 26.21 7.12 -8.84
CA MET A 266 25.03 7.13 -7.95
C MET A 266 23.95 8.09 -8.48
N GLY A 267 24.31 9.33 -8.82
CA GLY A 267 23.39 10.31 -9.41
C GLY A 267 22.80 9.86 -10.75
N LEU A 268 23.59 9.22 -11.63
CA LEU A 268 23.08 8.68 -12.90
C LEU A 268 22.03 7.58 -12.69
N ALA A 269 22.19 6.74 -11.68
CA ALA A 269 21.19 5.72 -11.33
C ALA A 269 19.94 6.32 -10.67
N GLU A 270 20.13 7.24 -9.73
CA GLU A 270 19.08 7.92 -8.97
C GLU A 270 18.17 8.79 -9.87
N TYR A 271 18.74 9.55 -10.81
CA TYR A 271 18.00 10.44 -11.72
C TYR A 271 17.73 9.82 -13.10
N ALA A 272 17.92 8.50 -13.27
CA ALA A 272 17.86 7.80 -14.56
C ALA A 272 16.61 8.11 -15.40
N ALA A 273 15.41 8.05 -14.80
CA ALA A 273 14.15 8.34 -15.49
C ALA A 273 14.05 9.82 -15.89
N ALA A 274 14.38 10.74 -14.98
CA ALA A 274 14.29 12.18 -15.19
C ALA A 274 15.25 12.65 -16.31
N ILE A 275 16.50 12.18 -16.29
CA ILE A 275 17.50 12.44 -17.34
C ILE A 275 16.99 11.94 -18.69
N SER A 276 16.42 10.73 -18.73
CA SER A 276 15.91 10.12 -19.98
C SER A 276 14.71 10.89 -20.56
N ILE A 277 13.77 11.31 -19.71
CA ILE A 277 12.63 12.15 -20.11
C ILE A 277 13.16 13.48 -20.68
N VAL A 278 14.00 14.21 -19.94
CA VAL A 278 14.51 15.51 -20.39
C VAL A 278 15.31 15.40 -21.70
N PHE A 279 16.08 14.33 -21.88
CA PHE A 279 16.84 14.07 -23.11
C PHE A 279 15.92 13.84 -24.32
N PHE A 280 14.91 12.97 -24.21
CA PHE A 280 13.99 12.68 -25.33
C PHE A 280 12.89 13.73 -25.54
N VAL A 281 12.60 14.57 -24.54
CA VAL A 281 11.82 15.82 -24.73
C VAL A 281 12.66 16.89 -25.43
N GLY A 282 13.97 16.96 -25.17
CA GLY A 282 14.88 17.92 -25.81
C GLY A 282 15.22 17.57 -27.26
N MET A 283 15.38 16.27 -27.59
CA MET A 283 15.83 15.80 -28.91
C MET A 283 15.07 16.38 -30.12
N PRO A 284 13.72 16.48 -30.14
CA PRO A 284 12.97 17.06 -31.26
C PRO A 284 13.34 18.51 -31.59
N TYR A 285 13.85 19.26 -30.61
CA TYR A 285 14.16 20.68 -30.75
C TYR A 285 15.60 20.94 -31.25
N ILE A 286 16.38 19.89 -31.52
CA ILE A 286 17.80 19.98 -31.89
C ILE A 286 17.99 19.65 -33.38
N GLY A 287 18.55 20.59 -34.14
CA GLY A 287 18.93 20.40 -35.55
C GLY A 287 17.75 20.12 -36.49
N ASP A 288 18.02 19.36 -37.55
CA ASP A 288 17.07 19.07 -38.63
C ASP A 288 15.93 18.10 -38.25
N LEU A 289 15.91 17.61 -36.99
CA LEU A 289 14.82 16.79 -36.46
C LEU A 289 13.53 17.57 -36.19
N ARG A 290 13.57 18.92 -36.31
CA ARG A 290 12.42 19.84 -36.19
C ARG A 290 11.39 19.67 -37.32
N THR A 291 10.75 18.52 -37.38
CA THR A 291 9.63 18.23 -38.28
C THR A 291 8.29 18.45 -37.56
N PRO A 292 7.24 18.96 -38.23
CA PRO A 292 6.09 19.54 -37.54
C PRO A 292 5.09 18.54 -36.93
N ASP A 293 5.13 17.26 -37.32
CA ASP A 293 4.10 16.25 -37.00
C ASP A 293 4.30 15.55 -35.63
N HIS A 294 4.61 16.30 -34.57
CA HIS A 294 4.74 15.71 -33.24
C HIS A 294 3.43 15.82 -32.44
N ASN A 295 2.90 14.68 -32.01
CA ASN A 295 1.74 14.59 -31.11
C ASN A 295 2.16 15.03 -29.69
N LEU A 296 2.09 16.34 -29.44
CA LEU A 296 2.40 16.98 -28.16
C LEU A 296 1.20 16.92 -27.18
N LEU A 297 1.45 17.17 -25.90
CA LEU A 297 0.40 17.23 -24.89
C LEU A 297 -0.51 18.46 -25.08
N THR A 298 -1.83 18.23 -25.06
CA THR A 298 -2.85 19.29 -25.10
C THR A 298 -2.90 20.04 -23.77
N VAL A 299 -2.56 21.33 -23.83
CA VAL A 299 -2.38 22.19 -22.65
C VAL A 299 -3.13 23.51 -22.80
N GLN A 300 -3.83 23.90 -21.74
CA GLN A 300 -4.50 25.20 -21.60
C GLN A 300 -3.51 26.28 -21.14
N LYS A 301 -3.69 27.50 -21.65
CA LYS A 301 -2.75 28.64 -21.43
C LYS A 301 -3.14 29.52 -20.24
N ASP A 302 -4.40 29.46 -19.82
CA ASP A 302 -4.95 30.20 -18.67
C ASP A 302 -5.24 29.24 -17.51
N VAL A 303 -5.13 29.71 -16.26
CA VAL A 303 -5.62 28.98 -15.08
C VAL A 303 -7.13 29.14 -14.98
N ARG A 304 -7.86 28.39 -15.81
CA ARG A 304 -9.32 28.35 -15.89
C ARG A 304 -9.79 26.88 -15.95
N PRO A 305 -11.04 26.58 -15.56
CA PRO A 305 -11.64 25.28 -15.83
C PRO A 305 -11.67 24.93 -17.32
N SER A 306 -11.61 23.63 -17.63
CA SER A 306 -11.57 23.10 -19.00
C SER A 306 -12.83 23.38 -19.80
N SER A 307 -14.00 23.37 -19.14
CA SER A 307 -15.28 23.65 -19.80
C SER A 307 -15.39 25.13 -20.21
N PRO A 308 -15.58 25.44 -21.52
CA PRO A 308 -15.50 26.81 -22.05
C PRO A 308 -16.57 27.78 -21.51
N GLY A 309 -17.62 27.28 -20.85
CA GLY A 309 -18.66 28.10 -20.21
C GLY A 309 -18.35 28.53 -18.76
N ARG A 310 -17.19 28.19 -18.19
CA ARG A 310 -16.98 28.20 -16.73
C ARG A 310 -15.78 29.04 -16.28
N SER A 311 -16.03 30.05 -15.43
CA SER A 311 -14.99 30.97 -14.90
C SER A 311 -14.36 30.55 -13.57
N HIS A 312 -14.98 29.64 -12.81
CA HIS A 312 -14.57 29.27 -11.45
C HIS A 312 -14.60 27.75 -11.22
N PHE A 313 -13.61 27.22 -10.50
CA PHE A 313 -13.53 25.80 -10.12
C PHE A 313 -14.62 25.37 -9.12
N PHE A 314 -15.20 26.30 -8.35
CA PHE A 314 -16.29 25.99 -7.43
C PHE A 314 -17.56 25.51 -8.18
N VAL A 315 -18.20 24.45 -7.70
CA VAL A 315 -19.46 23.91 -8.28
C VAL A 315 -20.67 24.41 -7.49
N GLU A 316 -21.67 24.97 -8.17
CA GLU A 316 -22.99 25.24 -7.57
C GLU A 316 -23.80 23.95 -7.38
N PHE A 317 -23.31 23.04 -6.54
CA PHE A 317 -23.88 21.70 -6.37
C PHE A 317 -25.32 21.71 -5.81
N TRP A 318 -25.76 22.81 -5.22
CA TRP A 318 -27.15 23.03 -4.80
C TRP A 318 -28.13 23.26 -5.95
N ASN A 319 -27.67 23.59 -7.16
CA ASN A 319 -28.51 23.92 -8.30
C ASN A 319 -28.94 22.65 -9.08
N ILE A 320 -29.57 21.71 -8.38
CA ILE A 320 -30.02 20.42 -8.93
C ILE A 320 -31.29 19.93 -8.17
N PRO A 321 -32.25 19.25 -8.82
CA PRO A 321 -33.40 18.67 -8.13
C PRO A 321 -32.98 17.65 -7.06
N ILE A 322 -33.68 17.66 -5.92
CA ILE A 322 -33.36 16.86 -4.71
C ILE A 322 -33.32 15.34 -5.01
N GLU A 323 -34.09 14.87 -5.99
CA GLU A 323 -34.08 13.49 -6.46
C GLU A 323 -32.67 13.02 -6.86
N TRP A 324 -31.91 13.87 -7.55
CA TRP A 324 -30.55 13.55 -8.01
C TRP A 324 -29.52 13.54 -6.88
N VAL A 325 -29.77 14.26 -5.79
CA VAL A 325 -28.97 14.17 -4.57
C VAL A 325 -29.07 12.75 -4.01
N PHE A 326 -30.29 12.22 -3.87
CA PHE A 326 -30.48 10.85 -3.38
C PHE A 326 -29.99 9.78 -4.37
N ILE A 327 -30.16 9.97 -5.68
CA ILE A 327 -29.65 9.04 -6.70
C ILE A 327 -28.11 9.00 -6.70
N ALA A 328 -27.43 10.12 -6.44
CA ALA A 328 -25.96 10.22 -6.37
C ALA A 328 -25.32 9.37 -5.24
N ILE A 329 -26.11 8.85 -4.30
CA ILE A 329 -25.63 7.86 -3.32
C ILE A 329 -25.14 6.57 -4.02
N ILE A 330 -25.74 6.17 -5.14
CA ILE A 330 -25.37 4.96 -5.88
C ILE A 330 -23.95 5.05 -6.48
N PRO A 331 -23.62 6.03 -7.35
CA PRO A 331 -22.23 6.23 -7.80
C PRO A 331 -21.29 6.58 -6.64
N GLY A 332 -21.75 7.33 -5.63
CA GLY A 332 -20.96 7.59 -4.42
C GLY A 332 -20.52 6.32 -3.68
N PHE A 333 -21.39 5.31 -3.59
CA PHE A 333 -21.06 4.01 -2.99
C PHE A 333 -20.02 3.25 -3.81
N ILE A 334 -20.15 3.25 -5.15
CA ILE A 334 -19.16 2.63 -6.06
C ILE A 334 -17.80 3.32 -5.91
N ILE A 335 -17.78 4.67 -5.83
CA ILE A 335 -16.56 5.44 -5.59
C ILE A 335 -15.94 5.07 -4.22
N THR A 336 -16.72 4.96 -3.14
CA THR A 336 -16.20 4.52 -1.84
C THR A 336 -15.58 3.12 -1.90
N VAL A 337 -16.24 2.15 -2.52
CA VAL A 337 -15.71 0.78 -2.60
C VAL A 337 -14.42 0.73 -3.41
N LEU A 338 -14.36 1.44 -4.55
CA LEU A 338 -13.15 1.58 -5.36
C LEU A 338 -12.02 2.23 -4.58
N PHE A 339 -12.26 3.41 -4.01
CA PHE A 339 -11.24 4.22 -3.34
C PHE A 339 -10.71 3.59 -2.06
N TYR A 340 -11.58 2.93 -1.29
CA TYR A 340 -11.19 2.15 -0.14
C TYR A 340 -10.20 1.05 -0.53
N PHE A 341 -10.54 0.17 -1.48
CA PHE A 341 -9.65 -0.92 -1.87
C PHE A 341 -8.38 -0.43 -2.58
N ASP A 342 -8.46 0.56 -3.47
CA ASP A 342 -7.28 1.14 -4.13
C ASP A 342 -6.28 1.72 -3.10
N HIS A 343 -6.78 2.41 -2.06
CA HIS A 343 -5.95 2.97 -0.99
C HIS A 343 -5.37 1.88 -0.08
N GLU A 344 -6.20 0.94 0.38
CA GLU A 344 -5.77 -0.18 1.24
C GLU A 344 -4.66 -1.00 0.55
N ILE A 345 -4.86 -1.39 -0.71
CA ILE A 345 -3.88 -2.18 -1.48
C ILE A 345 -2.59 -1.37 -1.72
N SER A 346 -2.69 -0.08 -2.08
CA SER A 346 -1.53 0.80 -2.22
C SER A 346 -0.71 0.89 -0.92
N SER A 347 -1.39 0.98 0.22
CA SER A 347 -0.73 1.13 1.52
C SER A 347 -0.07 -0.17 1.99
N ILE A 348 -0.74 -1.32 1.87
CA ILE A 348 -0.15 -2.66 2.12
C ILE A 348 1.12 -2.85 1.30
N ILE A 349 1.10 -2.44 0.03
CA ILE A 349 2.23 -2.67 -0.87
C ILE A 349 3.39 -1.74 -0.57
N CYS A 350 3.17 -0.46 -0.24
CA CYS A 350 4.27 0.42 0.18
C CYS A 350 4.87 0.06 1.55
N THR A 351 4.12 -0.70 2.38
CA THR A 351 4.55 -1.22 3.70
C THR A 351 5.03 -2.68 3.68
N ALA A 352 5.02 -3.36 2.52
CA ALA A 352 5.37 -4.77 2.41
C ALA A 352 6.74 -5.08 3.04
N LYS A 353 6.84 -6.20 3.78
CA LYS A 353 8.00 -6.57 4.62
C LYS A 353 9.37 -6.41 3.95
N ARG A 354 9.44 -6.65 2.63
CA ARG A 354 10.64 -6.45 1.78
C ARG A 354 11.28 -5.05 1.85
N TYR A 355 10.54 -4.05 2.32
CA TYR A 355 10.98 -2.66 2.44
C TYR A 355 11.52 -2.28 3.84
N GLY A 356 11.46 -3.19 4.83
CA GLY A 356 12.07 -2.97 6.15
C GLY A 356 11.50 -1.79 6.96
N VAL A 357 10.21 -1.47 6.75
CA VAL A 357 9.47 -0.38 7.41
C VAL A 357 9.35 -0.68 8.92
N ARG A 358 9.64 0.30 9.79
CA ARG A 358 9.69 0.11 11.27
C ARG A 358 8.61 0.84 12.05
N LYS A 359 8.25 2.06 11.63
CA LYS A 359 7.25 2.86 12.35
C LYS A 359 5.84 2.34 12.00
N PRO A 360 4.92 2.17 12.97
CA PRO A 360 3.59 1.64 12.69
C PRO A 360 2.77 2.56 11.77
N GLY A 361 1.98 1.94 10.89
CA GLY A 361 0.97 2.63 10.07
C GLY A 361 -0.22 3.13 10.89
N GLY A 362 -1.09 3.92 10.26
CA GLY A 362 -2.31 4.47 10.85
C GLY A 362 -3.42 4.57 9.81
N TYR A 363 -3.72 3.44 9.18
CA TYR A 363 -4.47 3.37 7.93
C TYR A 363 -5.94 3.81 8.03
N ALA A 364 -6.59 3.64 9.20
CA ALA A 364 -7.97 4.09 9.37
C ALA A 364 -8.06 5.63 9.39
N TRP A 365 -7.03 6.31 9.92
CA TRP A 365 -6.88 7.75 9.78
C TRP A 365 -6.70 8.18 8.31
N ASP A 366 -5.88 7.44 7.54
CA ASP A 366 -5.65 7.76 6.13
C ASP A 366 -6.91 7.57 5.25
N VAL A 367 -7.73 6.56 5.54
CA VAL A 367 -9.06 6.39 4.90
C VAL A 367 -10.01 7.54 5.27
N ALA A 368 -9.96 8.07 6.49
CA ALA A 368 -10.73 9.28 6.84
C ALA A 368 -10.19 10.54 6.14
N LEU A 369 -8.87 10.66 5.99
CA LEU A 369 -8.25 11.76 5.26
C LEU A 369 -8.61 11.73 3.77
N LEU A 370 -8.63 10.55 3.15
CA LEU A 370 -9.12 10.31 1.79
C LEU A 370 -10.60 10.68 1.63
N GLY A 371 -11.44 10.38 2.62
CA GLY A 371 -12.82 10.87 2.67
C GLY A 371 -12.91 12.40 2.66
N THR A 372 -11.99 13.06 3.37
CA THR A 372 -11.91 14.54 3.46
C THR A 372 -11.48 15.17 2.13
N THR A 373 -10.44 14.64 1.47
CA THR A 373 -10.00 15.13 0.16
C THR A 373 -11.05 14.87 -0.92
N THR A 374 -11.74 13.72 -0.89
CA THR A 374 -12.82 13.39 -1.85
C THR A 374 -13.96 14.42 -1.79
N ILE A 375 -14.40 14.83 -0.59
CA ILE A 375 -15.42 15.88 -0.41
C ILE A 375 -14.93 17.22 -0.99
N LEU A 376 -13.70 17.59 -0.68
CA LEU A 376 -13.09 18.85 -1.13
C LEU A 376 -12.97 18.90 -2.66
N CYS A 377 -12.57 17.80 -3.31
CA CYS A 377 -12.55 17.68 -4.77
C CYS A 377 -13.95 17.80 -5.39
N GLY A 378 -14.98 17.24 -4.75
CA GLY A 378 -16.37 17.39 -5.19
C GLY A 378 -16.86 18.84 -5.18
N ILE A 379 -16.58 19.57 -4.09
CA ILE A 379 -16.93 21.00 -3.96
C ILE A 379 -16.17 21.87 -4.97
N LEU A 380 -14.89 21.55 -5.20
CA LEU A 380 -14.03 22.20 -6.20
C LEU A 380 -14.21 21.65 -7.63
N GLY A 381 -15.18 20.75 -7.86
CA GLY A 381 -15.51 20.23 -9.19
C GLY A 381 -14.32 19.66 -9.97
N ILE A 382 -13.36 19.05 -9.27
CA ILE A 382 -12.15 18.43 -9.84
C ILE A 382 -12.18 16.92 -9.60
N PRO A 383 -11.57 16.10 -10.48
CA PRO A 383 -11.56 14.65 -10.29
C PRO A 383 -10.72 14.34 -9.03
N PRO A 384 -11.27 13.62 -8.03
CA PRO A 384 -10.56 13.30 -6.81
C PRO A 384 -9.33 12.42 -7.07
N ALA A 385 -8.33 12.55 -6.19
CA ALA A 385 -7.15 11.71 -6.19
C ALA A 385 -7.24 10.62 -5.11
N ASN A 386 -6.90 9.39 -5.45
CA ASN A 386 -6.83 8.24 -4.54
C ASN A 386 -5.43 7.59 -4.56
N GLY A 387 -5.23 6.52 -3.77
CA GLY A 387 -3.94 5.83 -3.66
C GLY A 387 -3.45 5.32 -5.01
N LEU A 388 -2.20 5.62 -5.36
CA LEU A 388 -1.62 5.22 -6.63
C LEU A 388 -0.92 3.86 -6.54
N LEU A 389 -1.68 2.83 -6.91
CA LEU A 389 -1.35 1.41 -6.89
C LEU A 389 0.10 1.07 -7.30
N PRO A 390 0.63 1.51 -8.47
CA PRO A 390 2.01 1.25 -8.85
C PRO A 390 3.02 2.34 -8.47
N GLN A 391 2.61 3.60 -8.24
CA GLN A 391 3.56 4.64 -7.80
C GLN A 391 3.97 4.47 -6.33
N ALA A 392 3.10 3.93 -5.48
CA ALA A 392 3.38 3.69 -4.06
C ALA A 392 4.58 2.72 -3.80
N PRO A 393 4.69 1.52 -4.44
CA PRO A 393 5.89 0.69 -4.32
C PRO A 393 7.13 1.35 -4.95
N LEU A 394 6.99 2.01 -6.11
CA LEU A 394 8.12 2.68 -6.77
C LEU A 394 8.69 3.83 -5.91
N HIS A 395 7.85 4.51 -5.13
CA HIS A 395 8.26 5.49 -4.12
C HIS A 395 9.02 4.86 -2.95
N SER A 396 8.54 3.74 -2.40
CA SER A 396 9.28 2.97 -1.40
C SER A 396 10.64 2.50 -1.96
N GLU A 397 10.68 2.00 -3.19
CA GLU A 397 11.91 1.54 -3.85
C GLU A 397 12.92 2.67 -4.06
N SER A 398 12.50 3.87 -4.48
CA SER A 398 13.38 5.03 -4.63
C SER A 398 13.89 5.61 -3.30
N LEU A 399 13.38 5.14 -2.16
CA LEU A 399 13.80 5.51 -0.81
C LEU A 399 14.59 4.40 -0.10
N MET A 400 14.87 3.27 -0.77
CA MET A 400 15.64 2.17 -0.19
C MET A 400 17.13 2.50 -0.05
N HIS A 401 17.69 2.16 1.11
CA HIS A 401 19.12 2.18 1.40
C HIS A 401 19.53 0.90 2.12
N ALA A 402 20.78 0.49 1.91
CA ALA A 402 21.37 -0.61 2.68
C ALA A 402 21.76 -0.10 4.07
N VAL A 403 21.15 -0.66 5.11
CA VAL A 403 21.57 -0.50 6.50
C VAL A 403 22.32 -1.75 6.92
N VAL A 404 23.52 -1.57 7.45
CA VAL A 404 24.23 -2.63 8.16
C VAL A 404 23.66 -2.67 9.57
N GLU A 405 23.09 -3.80 9.97
CA GLU A 405 22.78 -4.07 11.38
C GLU A 405 23.67 -5.19 11.90
N ASP A 406 24.04 -5.07 13.18
CA ASP A 406 24.50 -6.17 13.99
C ASP A 406 23.25 -7.00 14.38
N ASP A 407 23.28 -8.31 14.10
CA ASP A 407 22.12 -9.20 14.14
C ASP A 407 22.23 -10.17 15.34
N PRO A 408 21.57 -9.89 16.47
CA PRO A 408 21.80 -10.60 17.73
C PRO A 408 21.21 -12.02 17.77
N GLU A 409 20.38 -12.39 16.78
CA GLU A 409 19.92 -13.77 16.61
C GLU A 409 20.99 -14.58 15.87
N GLY A 410 21.65 -13.96 14.88
CA GLY A 410 22.82 -14.54 14.20
C GLY A 410 24.05 -14.71 15.09
N GLU A 411 24.19 -13.91 16.15
CA GLU A 411 25.19 -14.12 17.21
C GLU A 411 24.88 -15.38 18.04
N GLN A 412 23.61 -15.61 18.43
CA GLN A 412 23.20 -16.76 19.24
C GLN A 412 23.25 -18.10 18.49
N GLU A 413 22.93 -18.12 17.19
CA GLU A 413 23.15 -19.31 16.35
C GLU A 413 24.66 -19.65 16.26
N GLN A 414 25.52 -18.64 16.16
CA GLN A 414 26.97 -18.82 16.09
C GLN A 414 27.60 -19.22 17.42
N GLU A 415 27.15 -18.70 18.57
CA GLU A 415 27.59 -19.19 19.89
C GLU A 415 27.30 -20.69 20.03
N GLN A 416 26.12 -21.17 19.61
CA GLN A 416 25.78 -22.60 19.67
C GLN A 416 26.58 -23.47 18.69
N GLU A 417 26.93 -22.98 17.50
CA GLU A 417 27.86 -23.69 16.60
C GLU A 417 29.30 -23.69 17.12
N GLN A 418 29.73 -22.59 17.75
CA GLN A 418 31.09 -22.42 18.28
C GLN A 418 31.31 -23.20 19.59
N GLU A 419 30.27 -23.41 20.41
CA GLU A 419 30.30 -24.39 21.50
C GLU A 419 30.34 -25.83 20.96
N ARG A 420 29.51 -26.16 19.96
CA ARG A 420 29.53 -27.50 19.31
C ARG A 420 30.88 -27.85 18.67
N GLY A 421 31.62 -26.86 18.19
CA GLY A 421 32.95 -27.05 17.59
C GLY A 421 34.06 -27.48 18.56
N GLN A 422 33.93 -27.23 19.87
CA GLN A 422 35.02 -27.42 20.83
C GLN A 422 35.25 -28.88 21.28
N GLY A 423 34.51 -29.83 20.73
CA GLY A 423 34.54 -31.23 21.17
C GLY A 423 35.77 -32.07 20.76
N GLN A 424 36.57 -31.67 19.77
CA GLN A 424 37.65 -32.51 19.23
C GLN A 424 38.93 -31.77 18.79
N GLY A 425 40.05 -32.08 19.46
CA GLY A 425 41.30 -32.48 18.78
C GLY A 425 42.20 -31.43 18.12
N GLN A 426 43.07 -30.81 18.93
CA GLN A 426 44.45 -30.38 18.59
C GLN A 426 44.74 -29.65 17.26
N GLY A 427 45.09 -28.36 17.38
CA GLY A 427 46.42 -27.92 16.93
C GLY A 427 46.58 -27.31 15.54
N GLN A 428 46.03 -26.11 15.32
CA GLN A 428 46.50 -25.19 14.29
C GLN A 428 46.51 -23.73 14.76
N GLN A 429 47.15 -22.85 13.98
CA GLN A 429 47.54 -21.51 14.42
C GLN A 429 46.35 -20.57 14.62
N ALA A 430 46.47 -19.64 15.57
CA ALA A 430 45.46 -18.63 15.84
C ALA A 430 45.39 -17.61 14.68
N GLN A 431 44.45 -17.82 13.77
CA GLN A 431 43.93 -16.78 12.89
C GLN A 431 43.13 -15.78 13.76
N GLU A 432 43.29 -14.47 13.54
CA GLU A 432 42.41 -13.49 14.19
C GLU A 432 40.95 -13.70 13.74
N PRO A 433 39.96 -13.59 14.65
CA PRO A 433 38.55 -13.70 14.28
C PRO A 433 38.15 -12.47 13.45
N GLY A 434 38.13 -12.64 12.13
CA GLY A 434 37.56 -11.64 11.23
C GLY A 434 36.07 -11.44 11.53
N GLU A 435 35.61 -10.19 11.59
CA GLU A 435 34.20 -9.88 11.80
C GLU A 435 33.33 -10.66 10.79
N PRO A 436 32.23 -11.30 11.23
CA PRO A 436 31.33 -11.97 10.31
C PRO A 436 30.77 -10.97 9.29
N PRO A 437 30.46 -11.39 8.05
CA PRO A 437 30.01 -10.49 6.99
C PRO A 437 28.61 -9.94 7.30
N ARG A 438 28.56 -8.83 8.05
CA ARG A 438 27.32 -8.13 8.44
C ARG A 438 26.43 -7.92 7.21
N LYS A 439 25.29 -8.61 7.16
CA LYS A 439 24.41 -8.63 5.97
C LYS A 439 23.75 -7.25 5.81
N PRO A 440 23.88 -6.58 4.65
CA PRO A 440 23.21 -5.31 4.42
C PRO A 440 21.69 -5.53 4.28
N VAL A 441 20.92 -5.09 5.27
CA VAL A 441 19.46 -5.13 5.27
C VAL A 441 18.92 -3.88 4.57
N MET A 442 18.14 -4.07 3.51
CA MET A 442 17.52 -2.95 2.78
C MET A 442 16.38 -2.33 3.61
N ARG A 443 16.35 -1.00 3.73
CA ARG A 443 15.30 -0.24 4.42
C ARG A 443 14.87 1.00 3.68
N VAL A 444 13.61 1.36 3.83
CA VAL A 444 13.04 2.62 3.33
C VAL A 444 13.24 3.78 4.31
N TYR A 445 13.61 4.95 3.82
CA TYR A 445 13.58 6.19 4.60
C TYR A 445 12.14 6.69 4.81
N GLU A 446 11.59 6.41 5.99
CA GLU A 446 10.26 6.86 6.43
C GLU A 446 10.22 8.37 6.77
N GLN A 447 10.06 9.22 5.74
CA GLN A 447 9.99 10.69 5.85
C GLN A 447 8.83 11.30 5.05
N ARG A 448 8.56 12.61 5.24
CA ARG A 448 7.48 13.36 4.57
C ARG A 448 7.92 14.29 3.44
N TYR A 449 9.21 14.61 3.36
CA TYR A 449 9.74 15.59 2.40
C TYR A 449 9.49 15.20 0.94
N SER A 450 9.75 13.95 0.57
CA SER A 450 9.57 13.43 -0.78
C SER A 450 8.18 13.68 -1.35
N HIS A 451 7.13 13.16 -0.69
CA HIS A 451 5.74 13.35 -1.09
C HIS A 451 5.32 14.83 -1.05
N LEU A 452 5.71 15.60 -0.01
CA LEU A 452 5.34 17.02 0.06
C LEU A 452 5.97 17.83 -1.08
N LEU A 453 7.27 17.67 -1.34
CA LEU A 453 7.98 18.41 -2.39
C LEU A 453 7.51 18.00 -3.79
N GLN A 454 7.20 16.72 -4.00
CA GLN A 454 6.56 16.21 -5.22
C GLN A 454 5.18 16.84 -5.42
N ALA A 455 4.33 16.86 -4.40
CA ALA A 455 2.99 17.42 -4.49
C ALA A 455 2.99 18.95 -4.69
N ILE A 456 3.90 19.68 -4.02
CA ILE A 456 4.15 21.11 -4.28
C ILE A 456 4.65 21.32 -5.71
N GLY A 457 5.55 20.47 -6.22
CA GLY A 457 6.02 20.52 -7.60
C GLY A 457 4.88 20.36 -8.59
N ILE A 458 4.02 19.35 -8.42
CA ILE A 458 2.82 19.14 -9.24
C ILE A 458 1.87 20.36 -9.16
N LEU A 459 1.70 20.96 -7.97
CA LEU A 459 0.87 22.15 -7.79
C LEU A 459 1.46 23.41 -8.47
N VAL A 460 2.79 23.60 -8.45
CA VAL A 460 3.47 24.67 -9.20
C VAL A 460 3.26 24.51 -10.71
N PHE A 461 3.22 23.25 -11.18
CA PHE A 461 2.94 22.92 -12.57
C PHE A 461 1.52 23.25 -13.05
N VAL A 462 0.60 23.67 -12.17
CA VAL A 462 -0.69 24.27 -12.57
C VAL A 462 -0.51 25.66 -13.21
N THR A 463 0.59 26.35 -12.92
CA THR A 463 0.79 27.74 -13.38
C THR A 463 1.20 27.82 -14.87
N PRO A 464 0.83 28.88 -15.61
CA PRO A 464 1.01 28.96 -17.07
C PRO A 464 2.41 28.69 -17.64
N PRO A 465 3.54 29.15 -17.05
CA PRO A 465 4.86 28.89 -17.62
C PRO A 465 5.26 27.42 -17.53
N PHE A 466 4.85 26.71 -16.48
CA PHE A 466 5.13 25.28 -16.31
C PHE A 466 4.13 24.40 -17.07
N GLN A 467 2.87 24.85 -17.23
CA GLN A 467 1.95 24.27 -18.21
C GLN A 467 2.54 24.34 -19.62
N HIS A 468 3.08 25.49 -20.05
CA HIS A 468 3.70 25.58 -21.38
C HIS A 468 4.87 24.59 -21.56
N LEU A 469 5.67 24.36 -20.52
CA LEU A 469 6.73 23.34 -20.52
C LEU A 469 6.17 21.92 -20.68
N LEU A 470 5.04 21.57 -20.05
CA LEU A 470 4.36 20.28 -20.29
C LEU A 470 3.91 20.15 -21.75
N GLY A 471 3.41 21.23 -22.35
CA GLY A 471 2.99 21.26 -23.76
C GLY A 471 4.12 21.02 -24.78
N LEU A 472 5.39 21.03 -24.35
CA LEU A 472 6.54 20.64 -25.17
C LEU A 472 6.88 19.15 -25.08
N THR A 473 6.21 18.39 -24.22
CA THR A 473 6.50 16.96 -24.00
C THR A 473 5.82 16.12 -25.08
N PRO A 474 6.57 15.30 -25.86
CA PRO A 474 5.97 14.39 -26.83
C PRO A 474 5.32 13.18 -26.15
N THR A 475 4.13 12.80 -26.61
CA THR A 475 3.36 11.62 -26.16
C THR A 475 4.16 10.31 -26.20
N SER A 476 5.10 10.17 -27.14
CA SER A 476 6.04 9.05 -27.22
C SER A 476 6.93 8.88 -25.98
N VAL A 477 7.34 9.97 -25.33
CA VAL A 477 8.19 9.91 -24.13
C VAL A 477 7.40 9.33 -22.95
N LEU A 478 6.09 9.61 -22.87
CA LEU A 478 5.21 9.05 -21.84
C LEU A 478 5.00 7.54 -22.05
N ALA A 479 4.85 7.09 -23.30
CA ALA A 479 4.86 5.66 -23.62
C ALA A 479 6.19 4.98 -23.23
N GLY A 480 7.33 5.68 -23.41
CA GLY A 480 8.63 5.22 -22.95
C GLY A 480 8.75 5.10 -21.43
N LEU A 481 8.21 6.08 -20.69
CA LEU A 481 8.16 6.02 -19.22
C LEU A 481 7.27 4.88 -18.72
N PHE A 482 6.13 4.61 -19.38
CA PHE A 482 5.29 3.46 -19.04
C PHE A 482 6.02 2.13 -19.22
N MET A 483 6.80 1.95 -20.30
CA MET A 483 7.63 0.74 -20.45
C MET A 483 8.70 0.63 -19.36
N PHE A 484 9.32 1.75 -18.95
CA PHE A 484 10.30 1.76 -17.87
C PHE A 484 9.70 1.38 -16.51
N MET A 485 8.56 1.96 -16.13
CA MET A 485 7.88 1.62 -14.87
C MET A 485 7.33 0.19 -14.88
N GLY A 486 6.85 -0.30 -16.03
CA GLY A 486 6.48 -1.70 -16.23
C GLY A 486 7.66 -2.65 -16.05
N TYR A 487 8.84 -2.28 -16.57
CA TYR A 487 10.09 -3.03 -16.36
C TYR A 487 10.53 -3.03 -14.89
N GLN A 488 10.54 -1.88 -14.21
CA GLN A 488 10.93 -1.79 -12.79
C GLN A 488 10.02 -2.68 -11.92
N SER A 489 8.70 -2.51 -12.02
CA SER A 489 7.70 -3.30 -11.28
C SER A 489 7.78 -4.80 -11.59
N LEU A 490 8.20 -5.19 -12.80
CA LEU A 490 8.38 -6.60 -13.17
C LEU A 490 9.69 -7.17 -12.59
N SER A 491 10.77 -6.38 -12.60
CA SER A 491 12.11 -6.82 -12.16
C SER A 491 12.20 -7.13 -10.66
N VAL A 492 11.36 -6.49 -9.84
CA VAL A 492 11.26 -6.71 -8.38
C VAL A 492 10.25 -7.81 -8.02
N ASN A 493 9.43 -8.29 -8.98
CA ASN A 493 8.34 -9.22 -8.69
C ASN A 493 8.85 -10.68 -8.50
N PRO A 494 8.57 -11.34 -7.35
CA PRO A 494 8.98 -12.72 -7.10
C PRO A 494 8.46 -13.75 -8.12
N ILE A 495 7.32 -13.52 -8.78
CA ILE A 495 6.82 -14.37 -9.87
C ILE A 495 7.84 -14.42 -11.02
N LEU A 496 8.57 -13.33 -11.34
CA LEU A 496 9.55 -13.34 -12.42
C LEU A 496 10.67 -14.36 -12.19
N ALA A 497 11.17 -14.44 -10.95
CA ALA A 497 12.13 -15.47 -10.56
C ALA A 497 11.54 -16.88 -10.64
N ARG A 498 10.28 -17.07 -10.22
CA ARG A 498 9.57 -18.36 -10.32
C ARG A 498 9.25 -18.76 -11.77
N ILE A 499 9.04 -17.82 -12.69
CA ILE A 499 8.99 -18.07 -14.15
C ILE A 499 10.38 -18.50 -14.64
N GLY A 500 11.45 -17.86 -14.17
CA GLY A 500 12.83 -18.30 -14.44
C GLY A 500 13.02 -19.77 -14.06
N HIS A 501 12.65 -20.16 -12.83
CA HIS A 501 12.72 -21.54 -12.36
C HIS A 501 11.83 -22.52 -13.16
N LEU A 502 10.76 -22.05 -13.83
CA LEU A 502 9.92 -22.87 -14.73
C LEU A 502 10.62 -23.16 -16.07
N LEU A 503 11.62 -22.37 -16.45
CA LEU A 503 12.42 -22.52 -17.68
C LEU A 503 13.80 -23.16 -17.41
N THR A 504 14.29 -23.11 -16.18
CA THR A 504 15.54 -23.76 -15.73
C THR A 504 15.38 -25.30 -15.71
N PRO A 505 16.35 -26.07 -16.24
CA PRO A 505 16.32 -27.54 -16.16
C PRO A 505 16.47 -28.03 -14.71
N CYS A 506 15.86 -29.18 -14.40
CA CYS A 506 15.76 -29.68 -13.02
C CYS A 506 17.11 -30.03 -12.33
N SER A 507 18.22 -30.06 -13.07
CA SER A 507 19.58 -30.21 -12.55
C SER A 507 20.11 -28.94 -11.86
N ASP A 508 19.62 -27.78 -12.27
CA ASP A 508 20.21 -26.47 -11.94
C ASP A 508 19.33 -25.70 -10.94
N LEU A 509 18.27 -26.34 -10.46
CA LEU A 509 17.32 -25.78 -9.48
C LEU A 509 17.88 -25.84 -8.05
N PRO A 510 17.63 -24.82 -7.21
CA PRO A 510 18.08 -24.82 -5.83
C PRO A 510 17.40 -25.94 -5.00
N PRO A 511 18.05 -26.45 -3.93
CA PRO A 511 17.45 -27.44 -3.05
C PRO A 511 16.23 -26.88 -2.32
N LEU A 512 15.08 -27.56 -2.43
CA LEU A 512 13.87 -27.22 -1.71
C LEU A 512 13.94 -27.65 -0.22
N PRO A 513 13.17 -26.99 0.67
CA PRO A 513 12.92 -27.51 2.01
C PRO A 513 12.30 -28.91 1.97
N ARG A 514 12.54 -29.71 3.02
CA ARG A 514 11.89 -31.03 3.18
C ARG A 514 10.37 -30.86 3.09
N GLY A 515 9.72 -31.72 2.29
CA GLY A 515 8.25 -31.72 2.08
C GLY A 515 7.74 -30.86 0.91
N ALA A 516 8.47 -29.84 0.47
CA ALA A 516 8.10 -29.04 -0.69
C ALA A 516 8.43 -29.77 -2.01
N THR A 517 7.58 -29.61 -3.04
CA THR A 517 7.80 -30.24 -4.35
C THR A 517 7.83 -29.22 -5.50
N TRP A 518 8.78 -29.37 -6.43
CA TRP A 518 8.89 -28.49 -7.60
C TRP A 518 7.62 -28.49 -8.46
N LEU A 519 6.96 -29.63 -8.63
CA LEU A 519 5.65 -29.71 -9.31
C LEU A 519 4.59 -28.81 -8.65
N GLY A 520 4.57 -28.75 -7.31
CA GLY A 520 3.71 -27.84 -6.56
C GLY A 520 4.06 -26.37 -6.81
N VAL A 521 5.35 -26.00 -6.75
CA VAL A 521 5.82 -24.63 -7.01
C VAL A 521 5.50 -24.17 -8.44
N HIS A 522 5.69 -25.04 -9.44
CA HIS A 522 5.37 -24.73 -10.84
C HIS A 522 3.86 -24.59 -11.07
N THR A 523 3.04 -25.50 -10.54
CA THR A 523 1.57 -25.43 -10.69
C THR A 523 0.95 -24.24 -9.95
N TYR A 524 1.49 -23.88 -8.78
CA TYR A 524 1.16 -22.63 -8.08
C TYR A 524 1.49 -21.40 -8.94
N THR A 525 2.70 -21.34 -9.50
CA THR A 525 3.15 -20.22 -10.36
C THR A 525 2.30 -20.11 -11.63
N ILE A 526 1.98 -21.22 -12.30
CA ILE A 526 1.07 -21.25 -13.45
C ILE A 526 -0.33 -20.74 -13.06
N THR A 527 -0.82 -21.11 -11.86
CA THR A 527 -2.11 -20.61 -11.35
C THR A 527 -2.08 -19.09 -11.13
N GLN A 528 -0.99 -18.52 -10.58
CA GLN A 528 -0.83 -17.07 -10.48
C GLN A 528 -0.85 -16.38 -11.85
N LEU A 529 -0.20 -16.96 -12.87
CA LEU A 529 -0.22 -16.39 -14.23
C LEU A 529 -1.61 -16.42 -14.87
N ILE A 530 -2.35 -17.53 -14.72
CA ILE A 530 -3.72 -17.67 -15.22
C ILE A 530 -4.64 -16.65 -14.54
N LEU A 531 -4.56 -16.50 -13.20
CA LEU A 531 -5.36 -15.54 -12.45
C LEU A 531 -5.03 -14.09 -12.82
N THR A 532 -3.75 -13.74 -12.96
CA THR A 532 -3.34 -12.41 -13.47
C THR A 532 -3.90 -12.15 -14.87
N GLY A 533 -3.88 -13.16 -15.76
CA GLY A 533 -4.47 -13.06 -17.09
C GLY A 533 -5.99 -12.87 -17.08
N VAL A 534 -6.71 -13.55 -16.18
CA VAL A 534 -8.16 -13.38 -16.00
C VAL A 534 -8.49 -11.97 -15.47
N VAL A 535 -7.80 -11.50 -14.43
CA VAL A 535 -8.02 -10.14 -13.88
C VAL A 535 -7.68 -9.08 -14.94
N PHE A 536 -6.55 -9.23 -15.65
CA PHE A 536 -6.21 -8.34 -16.76
C PHE A 536 -7.29 -8.33 -17.85
N GLY A 537 -7.82 -9.50 -18.22
CA GLY A 537 -8.95 -9.62 -19.14
C GLY A 537 -10.17 -8.79 -18.71
N VAL A 538 -10.52 -8.79 -17.40
CA VAL A 538 -11.61 -7.96 -16.87
C VAL A 538 -11.26 -6.47 -16.93
N THR A 539 -10.00 -6.06 -16.69
CA THR A 539 -9.58 -4.64 -16.81
C THR A 539 -9.68 -4.06 -18.23
N LEU A 540 -9.87 -4.91 -19.25
CA LEU A 540 -10.12 -4.47 -20.63
C LEU A 540 -11.63 -4.28 -20.94
N THR A 541 -12.53 -4.55 -19.98
CA THR A 541 -13.98 -4.45 -20.14
C THR A 541 -14.57 -3.23 -19.41
N VAL A 542 -15.85 -2.93 -19.65
CA VAL A 542 -16.60 -1.89 -18.89
C VAL A 542 -16.64 -2.19 -17.38
N ALA A 543 -16.49 -3.46 -16.97
CA ALA A 543 -16.40 -3.87 -15.57
C ALA A 543 -15.04 -3.55 -14.91
N ALA A 544 -14.12 -2.87 -15.60
CA ALA A 544 -12.79 -2.51 -15.08
C ALA A 544 -12.80 -1.86 -13.67
N PRO A 545 -13.72 -0.95 -13.29
CA PRO A 545 -13.77 -0.41 -11.92
C PRO A 545 -14.00 -1.45 -10.82
N GLY A 546 -14.48 -2.65 -11.15
CA GLY A 546 -14.67 -3.75 -10.20
C GLY A 546 -13.41 -4.58 -9.91
N PHE A 547 -12.28 -4.34 -10.59
CA PHE A 547 -11.10 -5.20 -10.45
C PHE A 547 -10.52 -5.33 -9.02
N PRO A 548 -10.58 -4.34 -8.10
CA PRO A 548 -10.05 -4.52 -6.73
C PRO A 548 -10.88 -5.52 -5.93
N ILE A 549 -12.21 -5.55 -6.19
CA ILE A 549 -13.13 -6.52 -5.57
C ILE A 549 -12.75 -7.94 -5.99
N ILE A 550 -12.35 -8.13 -7.26
CA ILE A 550 -11.92 -9.44 -7.77
C ILE A 550 -10.62 -9.88 -7.06
N ILE A 551 -9.66 -8.98 -6.87
CA ILE A 551 -8.42 -9.27 -6.12
C ILE A 551 -8.74 -9.64 -4.66
N VAL A 552 -9.66 -8.93 -4.01
CA VAL A 552 -10.12 -9.27 -2.64
C VAL A 552 -10.86 -10.62 -2.60
N VAL A 553 -11.53 -11.03 -3.68
CA VAL A 553 -12.13 -12.37 -3.81
C VAL A 553 -11.07 -13.47 -4.04
N LEU A 554 -9.89 -13.17 -4.57
CA LEU A 554 -8.78 -14.14 -4.64
C LEU A 554 -8.26 -14.55 -3.25
N VAL A 555 -8.40 -13.70 -2.23
CA VAL A 555 -7.95 -13.97 -0.85
C VAL A 555 -8.69 -15.15 -0.19
N PRO A 556 -10.03 -15.19 -0.07
CA PRO A 556 -10.73 -16.36 0.46
C PRO A 556 -10.62 -17.57 -0.47
N VAL A 557 -10.48 -17.38 -1.79
CA VAL A 557 -10.19 -18.49 -2.72
C VAL A 557 -8.82 -19.11 -2.38
N ARG A 558 -7.79 -18.31 -2.10
CA ARG A 558 -6.50 -18.79 -1.59
C ARG A 558 -6.69 -19.56 -0.29
N LEU A 559 -7.35 -18.97 0.70
CA LEU A 559 -7.43 -19.51 2.06
C LEU A 559 -8.26 -20.80 2.17
N PHE A 560 -9.27 -21.01 1.31
CA PHE A 560 -10.16 -22.17 1.38
C PHE A 560 -9.98 -23.20 0.24
N VAL A 561 -9.51 -22.80 -0.94
CA VAL A 561 -9.44 -23.69 -2.11
C VAL A 561 -8.02 -24.23 -2.32
N MET A 562 -6.98 -23.41 -2.14
CA MET A 562 -5.60 -23.83 -2.44
C MET A 562 -5.09 -24.86 -1.44
N ASN A 563 -5.50 -24.76 -0.17
CA ASN A 563 -5.20 -25.73 0.90
C ASN A 563 -5.81 -27.13 0.65
N ARG A 564 -6.64 -27.29 -0.38
CA ARG A 564 -7.17 -28.59 -0.86
C ARG A 564 -6.43 -29.14 -2.09
N ILE A 565 -5.60 -28.33 -2.75
CA ILE A 565 -4.94 -28.64 -4.03
C ILE A 565 -3.43 -28.86 -3.86
N TRP A 566 -2.78 -28.15 -2.93
CA TRP A 566 -1.34 -28.24 -2.66
C TRP A 566 -1.03 -28.69 -1.22
N SER A 567 0.16 -29.24 -0.97
CA SER A 567 0.58 -29.63 0.38
C SER A 567 0.86 -28.39 1.26
N ARG A 568 0.52 -28.47 2.57
CA ARG A 568 0.80 -27.40 3.57
C ARG A 568 2.27 -26.94 3.46
N GLU A 569 3.22 -27.87 3.37
CA GLU A 569 4.67 -27.58 3.27
C GLU A 569 5.07 -26.82 1.99
N THR A 570 4.42 -27.09 0.86
CA THR A 570 4.65 -26.31 -0.38
C THR A 570 4.09 -24.89 -0.22
N LEU A 571 2.86 -24.75 0.28
CA LEU A 571 2.23 -23.45 0.53
C LEU A 571 3.05 -22.60 1.53
N ARG A 572 3.54 -23.23 2.60
CA ARG A 572 4.42 -22.64 3.63
C ARG A 572 5.80 -22.23 3.10
N HIS A 573 6.18 -22.64 1.88
CA HIS A 573 7.40 -22.18 1.19
C HIS A 573 7.13 -21.04 0.19
N VAL A 574 5.98 -21.04 -0.51
CA VAL A 574 5.70 -20.10 -1.61
C VAL A 574 4.81 -18.90 -1.24
N ASP A 575 4.28 -18.86 -0.01
CA ASP A 575 3.30 -17.86 0.43
C ASP A 575 3.38 -17.57 1.94
N GLY A 576 2.83 -16.43 2.33
CA GLY A 576 2.86 -15.89 3.68
C GLY A 576 1.79 -14.82 3.92
N TRP A 577 1.69 -14.30 5.14
CA TRP A 577 0.88 -13.11 5.43
C TRP A 577 1.66 -11.86 4.98
N ALA A 578 1.07 -11.02 4.12
CA ALA A 578 1.76 -9.81 3.63
C ALA A 578 1.92 -8.74 4.72
N THR A 579 0.97 -8.71 5.66
CA THR A 579 0.74 -7.64 6.66
C THR A 579 1.02 -8.07 8.11
N ARG A 580 1.02 -9.39 8.40
CA ARG A 580 1.19 -9.98 9.74
C ARG A 580 2.41 -10.87 9.77
N GLU A 581 3.00 -11.09 10.94
CA GLU A 581 3.99 -12.15 11.14
C GLU A 581 3.35 -13.55 11.15
N GLY A 582 4.19 -14.58 10.98
CA GLY A 582 3.77 -15.95 10.68
C GLY A 582 3.28 -16.14 9.23
N LYS A 583 2.74 -17.32 8.94
CA LYS A 583 2.19 -17.75 7.65
C LYS A 583 0.76 -18.28 7.83
N PRO A 584 -0.09 -18.26 6.78
CA PRO A 584 -1.49 -18.71 6.87
C PRO A 584 -1.69 -20.17 7.27
N GLU A 585 -0.66 -21.00 7.11
CA GLU A 585 -0.68 -22.41 7.51
C GLU A 585 -0.36 -22.60 9.01
N ASP A 586 0.36 -21.66 9.62
CA ASP A 586 0.75 -21.72 11.04
C ASP A 586 -0.49 -21.55 11.95
N ASP A 587 -1.48 -20.75 11.52
CA ASP A 587 -2.76 -20.54 12.23
C ASP A 587 -3.66 -21.79 12.31
N TYR A 588 -3.36 -22.85 11.54
CA TYR A 588 -4.08 -24.12 11.60
C TYR A 588 -3.46 -25.11 12.59
N ASP A 589 -2.13 -25.11 12.73
CA ASP A 589 -1.42 -26.06 13.60
C ASP A 589 -1.72 -25.78 15.09
N ASP A 590 -1.95 -24.52 15.47
CA ASP A 590 -2.48 -24.12 16.80
C ASP A 590 -3.87 -24.74 17.08
N HIS A 591 -4.75 -24.77 16.07
CA HIS A 591 -6.10 -25.33 16.19
C HIS A 591 -6.13 -26.87 16.17
N ASP A 592 -5.22 -27.52 15.44
CA ASP A 592 -5.05 -28.97 15.48
C ASP A 592 -4.49 -29.43 16.85
N HIS A 593 -3.73 -28.57 17.57
CA HIS A 593 -3.25 -28.84 18.93
C HIS A 593 -4.34 -28.71 20.03
N ASP A 594 -5.15 -27.65 19.99
CA ASP A 594 -6.30 -27.47 20.91
C ASP A 594 -7.37 -28.58 20.75
N GLY A 595 -7.39 -29.26 19.61
CA GLY A 595 -8.41 -30.26 19.25
C GLY A 595 -8.20 -31.68 19.78
N ASN A 596 -7.02 -32.02 20.31
CA ASN A 596 -6.63 -33.42 20.56
C ASN A 596 -6.06 -33.69 21.97
N GLY A 597 -6.46 -32.88 22.96
CA GLY A 597 -6.10 -33.05 24.37
C GLY A 597 -7.10 -33.88 25.17
N GLU A 598 -7.13 -35.20 24.99
CA GLU A 598 -7.64 -36.11 26.03
C GLU A 598 -6.65 -36.18 27.22
N GLU A 599 -7.16 -36.56 28.39
CA GLU A 599 -6.50 -36.35 29.68
C GLU A 599 -5.16 -37.09 29.85
N ASP A 600 -4.07 -36.36 30.09
CA ASP A 600 -2.97 -36.85 30.94
C ASP A 600 -2.50 -35.76 31.92
N GLY A 601 -2.33 -36.15 33.19
CA GLY A 601 -2.41 -35.26 34.34
C GLY A 601 -1.06 -34.80 34.87
N ARG A 602 -0.54 -33.66 34.37
CA ARG A 602 0.49 -32.88 35.09
C ARG A 602 0.12 -31.41 35.21
N ALA A 603 -0.26 -31.03 36.44
CA ALA A 603 -0.65 -29.67 36.77
C ALA A 603 0.51 -28.68 36.57
N GLY A 604 0.32 -27.71 35.67
CA GLY A 604 1.15 -26.51 35.61
C GLY A 604 0.92 -25.66 36.86
N VAL A 605 1.98 -25.40 37.62
CA VAL A 605 1.89 -24.59 38.84
C VAL A 605 1.69 -23.12 38.46
N LEU A 606 0.47 -22.62 38.66
CA LEU A 606 0.20 -21.19 38.68
C LEU A 606 0.89 -20.58 39.91
N VAL A 607 1.85 -19.67 39.67
CA VAL A 607 2.43 -18.82 40.71
C VAL A 607 1.81 -17.43 40.58
N GLU A 608 0.71 -17.20 41.29
CA GLU A 608 0.28 -15.83 41.60
C GLU A 608 1.30 -15.18 42.55
N GLY A 609 1.54 -13.88 42.35
CA GLY A 609 2.52 -13.09 43.11
C GLY A 609 2.06 -11.65 43.27
N ASP A 610 0.92 -11.46 43.95
CA ASP A 610 0.43 -10.12 44.32
C ASP A 610 1.18 -9.58 45.56
N GLY A 611 1.53 -8.29 45.59
CA GLY A 611 2.51 -7.80 46.57
C GLY A 611 3.02 -6.36 46.43
N ALA A 612 2.12 -5.39 46.51
CA ALA A 612 2.31 -3.96 46.80
C ALA A 612 3.73 -3.37 47.08
N GLY A 613 4.09 -2.34 46.30
CA GLY A 613 4.54 -1.04 46.84
C GLY A 613 6.06 -0.76 46.97
N GLY A 614 6.56 0.22 46.19
CA GLY A 614 7.88 0.82 46.41
C GLY A 614 8.25 1.90 45.39
N GLU A 615 8.35 3.17 45.81
CA GLU A 615 8.79 4.26 44.94
C GLU A 615 10.31 4.24 44.68
N LYS A 616 10.71 4.42 43.41
CA LYS A 616 11.79 5.34 42.98
C LYS A 616 11.84 5.45 41.45
N GLY A 617 11.73 6.67 40.93
CA GLY A 617 11.74 6.93 39.49
C GLY A 617 13.14 6.89 38.87
N THR A 618 13.31 6.16 37.77
CA THR A 618 14.51 6.16 36.94
C THR A 618 14.50 7.34 35.97
N LYS A 619 15.41 8.29 36.17
CA LYS A 619 15.67 9.40 35.24
C LYS A 619 16.12 8.88 33.87
N TRP A 620 15.59 9.48 32.80
CA TRP A 620 16.23 9.46 31.49
C TRP A 620 17.66 10.05 31.62
N ARG A 621 18.68 9.30 31.19
CA ARG A 621 20.05 9.81 31.07
C ARG A 621 20.24 10.43 29.70
N THR A 622 20.38 11.76 29.67
CA THR A 622 21.06 12.45 28.58
C THR A 622 22.52 12.02 28.54
N LEU A 623 23.04 11.65 27.37
CA LEU A 623 24.49 11.57 27.15
C LEU A 623 25.08 12.99 27.16
N PRO A 624 26.29 13.19 27.71
CA PRO A 624 26.97 14.48 27.63
C PRO A 624 27.49 14.72 26.21
N GLY A 625 27.40 15.96 25.74
CA GLY A 625 28.27 16.44 24.68
C GLY A 625 29.53 17.04 25.30
N ASP A 626 30.68 16.77 24.71
CA ASP A 626 31.87 17.64 24.72
C ASP A 626 32.92 17.07 23.76
N PHE A 627 32.95 17.59 22.53
CA PHE A 627 34.13 17.66 21.67
C PHE A 627 34.04 18.98 20.89
N ALA A 628 35.15 19.68 20.80
CA ALA A 628 35.28 21.03 20.24
C ALA A 628 35.78 21.03 18.79
#